data_AF-A0A563VN54-F1
#
_entry.id   AF-A0A563VN54-F1
#
_cell.length_a   1.000
_cell.length_b   1.000
_cell.length_c   1.000
_cell.angle_alpha   90.00
_cell.angle_beta   90.00
_cell.angle_gamma   90.00
#
_symmetry.space_group_name_H-M   'P 1'
#
loop_
_entity.id
_entity.type
_entity.pdbx_description
1 polymer ?
#
loop_
_entity_poly.entity_id
_entity_poly.type
_entity_poly.pdbx_seq_one_letter_code
_entity_poly.pdbx_strand_id
1 'polypeptide(L)' 'MSKRLQINLRFDNEPELHEAVKNKAAELGTSINAFMLAAAKSALGWQAPIDSVKMLKLIGNLESRVHQLEQELKKLRQN' A
#
# COMPACT_ATOMS: atom_id res chain seq x y z
N MET A 1 -9.19 -10.58 28.14
CA MET A 1 -9.77 -11.49 27.14
C MET A 1 -9.72 -10.82 25.77
N SER A 2 -9.12 -11.46 24.77
CA SER A 2 -9.14 -10.94 23.38
C SER A 2 -10.51 -11.24 22.76
N LYS A 3 -11.29 -10.20 22.44
CA LYS A 3 -12.57 -10.34 21.71
C LYS A 3 -12.24 -10.56 20.24
N ARG A 4 -12.04 -11.82 19.84
CA ARG A 4 -11.84 -12.20 18.44
C ARG A 4 -13.20 -12.17 17.73
N LEU A 5 -13.35 -11.29 16.73
CA LEU A 5 -14.49 -11.28 15.83
C LEU A 5 -14.15 -12.11 14.58
N GLN A 6 -15.00 -13.05 14.20
CA GLN A 6 -14.92 -13.76 12.92
C GLN A 6 -15.94 -13.15 11.96
N ILE A 7 -15.49 -12.80 10.76
CA ILE A 7 -16.32 -12.19 9.71
C ILE A 7 -16.31 -13.15 8.52
N ASN A 8 -17.50 -13.57 8.07
CA ASN A 8 -17.68 -14.37 6.87
C ASN A 8 -17.98 -13.43 5.70
N LEU A 9 -17.03 -13.31 4.77
CA LEU A 9 -17.21 -12.57 3.53
C LEU A 9 -17.59 -13.54 2.41
N ARG A 10 -18.61 -13.19 1.63
CA ARG A 10 -19.06 -13.95 0.47
C ARG A 10 -18.94 -13.07 -0.78
N PHE A 11 -18.48 -13.66 -1.87
CA PHE A 11 -18.29 -13.00 -3.17
C PHE A 11 -19.26 -13.55 -4.22
N ASP A 12 -20.49 -13.87 -3.82
CA ASP A 12 -21.42 -14.69 -4.61
C ASP A 12 -21.68 -14.16 -6.03
N ASN A 13 -21.54 -12.84 -6.26
CA ASN A 13 -21.74 -12.19 -7.55
C ASN A 13 -20.45 -11.59 -8.15
N GLU A 14 -19.30 -11.86 -7.53
CA GLU A 14 -18.00 -11.23 -7.86
C GLU A 14 -16.87 -12.30 -7.88
N PRO A 15 -16.96 -13.35 -8.71
CA PRO A 15 -15.97 -14.42 -8.74
C PRO A 15 -14.59 -13.91 -9.16
N GLU A 16 -14.54 -12.88 -10.01
CA GLU A 16 -13.30 -12.22 -10.43
C GLU A 16 -12.59 -11.55 -9.25
N LEU A 17 -13.33 -10.99 -8.30
CA LEU A 17 -12.78 -10.40 -7.09
C LEU A 17 -12.16 -11.46 -6.19
N HIS A 18 -12.80 -12.63 -6.06
CA HIS A 18 -12.23 -13.75 -5.31
C HIS A 18 -10.89 -14.21 -5.90
N GLU A 19 -10.83 -14.40 -7.23
CA GLU A 19 -9.58 -14.79 -7.89
C GLU A 19 -8.52 -13.68 -7.82
N ALA A 20 -8.89 -12.41 -7.96
CA ALA A 20 -7.98 -11.29 -7.80
C ALA A 20 -7.35 -11.24 -6.39
N VAL A 21 -8.16 -11.42 -5.35
CA VAL A 21 -7.70 -11.49 -3.95
C VAL A 21 -6.74 -12.66 -3.75
N LYS A 22 -7.09 -13.84 -4.26
CA LYS A 22 -6.28 -15.05 -4.16
C LYS A 22 -4.94 -14.90 -4.89
N ASN A 23 -4.95 -14.40 -6.12
CA ASN A 23 -3.74 -14.14 -6.91
C ASN A 23 -2.86 -13.12 -6.21
N LYS A 24 -3.44 -12.04 -5.68
CA LYS A 24 -2.67 -11.01 -4.98
C LYS A 24 -2.05 -11.51 -3.68
N ALA A 25 -2.77 -12.34 -2.93
CA ALA A 25 -2.23 -12.99 -1.75
C ALA A 25 -1.05 -13.91 -2.11
N ALA A 26 -1.16 -14.68 -3.20
CA ALA A 26 -0.10 -15.55 -3.70
C ALA A 26 1.14 -14.76 -4.17
N GLU A 27 0.97 -13.69 -4.94
CA GLU A 27 2.06 -12.79 -5.36
C GLU A 27 2.86 -12.23 -4.17
N LEU A 28 2.16 -11.92 -3.08
CA LEU A 28 2.75 -11.38 -1.85
C LEU A 28 3.25 -12.47 -0.89
N GLY A 29 3.14 -13.75 -1.26
CA GLY A 29 3.54 -14.88 -0.42
C GLY A 29 2.77 -14.95 0.91
N THR A 30 1.51 -14.52 0.92
CA THR A 30 0.69 -14.45 2.14
C THR A 30 -0.62 -15.22 2.01
N SER A 31 -1.30 -15.45 3.14
CA SER A 31 -2.63 -16.07 3.14
C SER A 31 -3.71 -15.05 2.79
N ILE A 32 -4.82 -15.50 2.21
CA ILE A 32 -5.99 -14.65 1.91
C ILE A 32 -6.45 -13.90 3.17
N ASN A 33 -6.54 -14.57 4.32
CA ASN A 33 -6.94 -13.94 5.58
C ASN A 33 -5.98 -12.81 6.01
N ALA A 34 -4.67 -13.05 5.92
CA ALA A 34 -3.68 -12.04 6.28
C ALA A 34 -3.73 -10.84 5.32
N PHE A 35 -3.89 -11.11 4.02
CA PHE A 35 -4.07 -10.08 3.00
C PHE A 35 -5.34 -9.24 3.25
N MET A 36 -6.48 -9.88 3.45
CA MET A 36 -7.76 -9.20 3.71
C MET A 36 -7.73 -8.39 5.01
N LEU A 37 -7.07 -8.89 6.06
CA LEU A 37 -6.89 -8.15 7.29
C LEU A 37 -6.03 -6.90 7.07
N ALA A 38 -4.95 -7.02 6.30
CA ALA A 38 -4.08 -5.89 5.98
C ALA A 38 -4.77 -4.86 5.07
N ALA A 39 -5.58 -5.32 4.10
CA ALA A 39 -6.42 -4.46 3.27
C ALA A 39 -7.47 -3.70 4.12
N ALA A 40 -8.14 -4.38 5.06
CA ALA A 40 -9.09 -3.76 5.97
C ALA A 40 -8.42 -2.72 6.89
N LYS A 41 -7.25 -3.04 7.45
CA LYS A 41 -6.45 -2.07 8.23
C LYS A 41 -6.08 -0.85 7.39
N SER A 42 -5.70 -1.05 6.14
CA SER A 42 -5.36 0.05 5.23
C SER A 42 -6.57 0.92 4.88
N ALA A 43 -7.73 0.31 4.58
CA ALA A 43 -8.96 1.03 4.27
C ALA A 43 -9.48 1.86 5.46
N LEU A 44 -9.24 1.41 6.69
CA LEU A 44 -9.56 2.14 7.92
C LEU A 44 -8.49 3.17 8.32
N GLY A 45 -7.40 3.32 7.55
CA GLY A 45 -6.29 4.20 7.88
C GLY A 45 -5.44 3.74 9.07
N TRP A 46 -5.59 2.49 9.49
CA TRP A 46 -4.90 1.92 10.66
C TRP A 46 -3.46 1.51 10.38
N GLN A 47 -3.13 1.23 9.11
CA GLN A 47 -1.78 0.98 8.63
C GLN A 47 -1.59 1.64 7.26
N ALA A 48 -0.37 2.11 7.01
CA ALA A 48 0.02 2.56 5.68
C ALA A 48 -0.18 1.41 4.66
N PRO A 49 -0.66 1.70 3.44
CA PRO A 49 -0.85 0.70 2.40
C PRO A 49 0.39 -0.20 2.23
N ILE A 50 0.15 -1.51 2.08
CA ILE A 50 1.15 -2.59 2.05
C ILE A 50 2.24 -2.38 1.00
N ASP A 51 2.01 -1.54 0.00
CA ASP A 51 3.03 -1.15 -0.96
C ASP A 51 4.02 -0.12 -0.39
N SER A 52 4.42 -0.31 0.88
CA SER A 52 5.42 0.48 1.59
C SER A 52 6.72 0.57 0.80
N VAL A 53 7.04 -0.47 0.01
CA VAL A 53 8.21 -0.47 -0.89
C VAL A 53 8.02 0.49 -2.05
N LYS A 54 6.86 0.49 -2.74
CA LYS A 54 6.58 1.53 -3.75
C LYS A 54 6.45 2.91 -3.14
N MET A 55 5.90 3.02 -1.93
CA MET A 55 5.79 4.30 -1.22
C MET A 55 7.17 4.86 -0.85
N LEU A 56 8.07 4.04 -0.32
CA LEU A 56 9.45 4.42 -0.04
C LEU A 56 10.20 4.79 -1.33
N LYS A 57 9.97 4.05 -2.43
CA LYS A 57 10.54 4.37 -3.73
C LYS A 57 10.00 5.69 -4.30
N LEU A 58 8.72 5.99 -4.08
CA LEU A 58 8.10 7.26 -4.45
C LEU A 58 8.68 8.41 -3.61
N ILE A 59 8.85 8.22 -2.31
CA ILE A 59 9.47 9.19 -1.39
C ILE A 59 10.90 9.51 -1.85
N GLY A 60 11.74 8.50 -2.10
CA GLY A 60 13.12 8.73 -2.56
C GLY A 60 13.20 9.46 -3.91
N ASN A 61 12.26 9.19 -4.83
CA ASN A 61 12.17 9.94 -6.09
C ASN A 61 11.76 11.40 -5.87
N LEU A 62 10.83 11.66 -4.94
CA LEU A 62 10.39 13.02 -4.61
C LEU A 62 11.51 13.82 -3.93
N GLU A 63 12.23 13.22 -2.98
CA GLU A 63 13.39 13.84 -2.31
C GLU A 63 14.47 14.23 -3.33
N SER A 64 14.78 13.34 -4.28
CA SER A 64 15.75 13.62 -5.35
C SER A 64 15.33 14.80 -6.23
N ARG A 65 14.04 14.90 -6.58
CA ARG A 65 13.51 16.04 -7.36
C ARG A 65 13.56 17.35 -6.59
N VAL A 66 13.23 17.33 -5.29
CA VAL A 66 13.32 18.52 -4.43
C VAL A 66 14.77 19.01 -4.38
N HIS A 67 15.74 18.11 -4.18
CA HIS A 67 17.15 18.49 -4.15
C HIS A 67 17.63 19.12 -5.47
N GLN A 68 17.21 18.57 -6.61
CA GLN A 68 17.52 19.15 -7.93
C GLN A 68 16.93 20.56 -8.07
N LEU A 69 15.66 20.74 -7.70
CA LEU A 69 15.00 22.05 -7.74
C LEU A 69 15.69 23.05 -6.81
N GLU A 70 16.11 22.66 -5.61
CA GLU A 70 16.87 23.53 -4.69
C GLU A 70 18.21 23.97 -5.28
N GLN A 71 18.92 23.09 -5.99
CA GLN A 71 20.17 23.40 -6.68
C GLN A 71 19.96 24.39 -7.83
N GLU A 72 18.91 24.18 -8.63
CA GLU A 72 18.54 25.11 -9.72
C GLU A 72 18.17 26.49 -9.18
N LEU A 73 17.40 26.54 -8.08
CA LEU A 73 16.98 27.78 -7.43
C LEU A 73 18.18 28.54 -6.84
N LYS A 74 19.17 27.83 -6.29
CA LYS A 74 20.44 28.45 -5.85
C LYS A 74 21.22 29.07 -7.00
N LYS A 75 21.34 28.37 -8.14
CA LYS A 75 22.02 28.89 -9.32
C LYS A 75 21.32 30.14 -9.88
N LEU A 76 20.00 30.15 -9.90
CA LEU A 76 19.21 31.31 -10.33
C LEU A 76 19.33 32.52 -9.40
N ARG A 77 19.58 32.30 -8.10
CA ARG A 77 19.79 33.39 -7.12
C ARG A 77 21.23 33.94 -7.10
N GLN A 78 22.16 33.28 -7.78
CA GLN A 78 23.57 33.69 -7.86
C GLN A 78 23.91 34.39 -9.18
N ASN A 79 22.99 34.39 -10.15
CA ASN A 79 23.00 35.23 -11.34
C ASN A 79 22.09 36.45 -11.13
#